data_AF-A0A0A9BZP8-F1
#
_entry.id   AF-A0A0A9BZP8-F1
#
_cell.length_a   1.000
_cell.length_b   1.000
_cell.length_c   1.000
_cell.angle_alpha   90.00
_cell.angle_beta   90.00
_cell.angle_gamma   90.00
#
_symmetry.space_group_name_H-M   'P 1'
#
loop_
_entity.id
_entity.type
_entity.pdbx_description
1 polymer ?
#
loop_
_entity_poly.entity_id
_entity_poly.type
_entity_poly.pdbx_seq_one_letter_code
_entity_poly.pdbx_strand_id
1 'polypeptide(L)'
;MPSFTQQPGHIENVVAARTKKEIERNRLRLRTSIVAVKWLTFQSCALRGNDETVESKNRGNFLEMVMLLAEFNPDIAEVVLGNAPYNSKYTSPDIQKEILGIFASKVRKQIRDEIGDSKFAILVDETCDVAKREQMAIVFRFVDSDGILQERFFDLIHVTNTKATTLKEELCDVLSSHSFDIQNLRGQGYDKASNMRGELNGLQALFLKECPYAYYVHCYAHRLQLALVAAAKDVVLVTQFFQKLNFIVNTVDSSAKRMNSMKPSWLKWHANWLLINLK
;
A
#
# COMPACT_ATOMS: atom_id res chain seq x y z
N MET A 1 -55.46 6.48 7.44
CA MET A 1 -54.26 6.83 6.64
C MET A 1 -53.42 5.56 6.50
N PRO A 2 -52.89 5.23 5.31
CA PRO A 2 -51.97 4.09 5.17
C PRO A 2 -50.74 4.32 6.07
N SER A 3 -50.17 3.24 6.61
CA SER A 3 -48.95 3.36 7.42
C SER A 3 -47.82 3.96 6.58
N PHE A 4 -46.90 4.70 7.22
CA PHE A 4 -45.77 5.33 6.53
C PHE A 4 -44.94 4.31 5.70
N THR A 5 -44.89 3.06 6.15
CA THR A 5 -44.25 1.92 5.49
C THR A 5 -44.98 1.38 4.27
N GLN A 6 -46.26 1.73 4.04
CA GLN A 6 -47.06 1.29 2.89
C GLN A 6 -47.05 2.28 1.73
N GLN A 7 -46.29 3.38 1.83
CA GLN A 7 -46.17 4.34 0.73
C GLN A 7 -45.34 3.76 -0.43
N PRO A 8 -45.72 3.97 -1.70
CA PRO A 8 -44.99 3.45 -2.86
C PRO A 8 -43.54 3.94 -2.95
N GLY A 9 -43.26 5.14 -2.42
CA GLY A 9 -41.92 5.73 -2.36
C GLY A 9 -41.11 5.31 -1.13
N HIS A 10 -41.65 4.48 -0.24
CA HIS A 10 -40.91 3.98 0.92
C HIS A 10 -39.76 3.09 0.46
N ILE A 11 -38.55 3.33 0.99
CA ILE A 11 -37.31 2.67 0.53
C ILE A 11 -37.45 1.14 0.54
N GLU A 12 -38.08 0.55 1.55
CA GLU A 12 -38.30 -0.90 1.62
C GLU A 12 -39.17 -1.42 0.49
N ASN A 13 -40.21 -0.68 0.08
CA ASN A 13 -41.09 -1.06 -1.01
C ASN A 13 -40.41 -0.89 -2.37
N VAL A 14 -39.60 0.17 -2.53
CA VAL A 14 -38.80 0.41 -3.74
C VAL A 14 -37.69 -0.64 -3.90
N VAL A 15 -37.08 -1.08 -2.81
CA VAL A 15 -36.07 -2.15 -2.80
C VAL A 15 -36.73 -3.51 -3.07
N ALA A 16 -37.90 -3.79 -2.47
CA ALA A 16 -38.66 -5.02 -2.70
C ALA A 16 -39.28 -5.10 -4.10
N ALA A 17 -39.57 -3.95 -4.73
CA ALA A 17 -40.11 -3.87 -6.09
C ALA A 17 -39.07 -4.14 -7.20
N ARG A 18 -37.78 -4.27 -6.87
CA ARG A 18 -36.75 -4.58 -7.87
C ARG A 18 -36.92 -5.97 -8.44
N THR A 19 -36.82 -6.07 -9.76
CA THR A 19 -36.93 -7.37 -10.43
C THR A 19 -35.71 -8.23 -10.12
N LYS A 20 -35.89 -9.56 -10.02
CA LYS A 20 -34.77 -10.51 -9.86
C LYS A 20 -33.69 -10.29 -10.93
N LYS A 21 -34.10 -9.96 -12.16
CA LYS A 21 -33.20 -9.67 -13.29
C LYS A 21 -32.32 -8.45 -13.04
N GLU A 22 -32.84 -7.39 -12.45
CA GLU A 22 -32.04 -6.19 -12.13
C GLU A 22 -31.05 -6.45 -10.99
N ILE A 23 -31.43 -7.25 -10.00
CA ILE A 23 -30.53 -7.66 -8.90
C ILE A 23 -29.34 -8.44 -9.46
N GLU A 24 -29.60 -9.42 -10.33
CA GLU A 24 -28.54 -10.22 -10.95
C GLU A 24 -27.63 -9.37 -11.85
N ARG A 25 -28.20 -8.46 -12.65
CA ARG A 25 -27.40 -7.52 -13.47
C ARG A 25 -26.52 -6.61 -12.61
N ASN A 26 -27.04 -6.09 -11.49
CA ASN A 26 -26.25 -5.29 -10.55
C ASN A 26 -25.11 -6.08 -9.90
N ARG A 27 -25.39 -7.33 -9.47
CA ARG A 27 -24.37 -8.22 -8.91
C ARG A 27 -23.28 -8.54 -9.92
N LEU A 28 -23.65 -8.79 -11.17
CA LEU A 28 -22.70 -9.09 -12.24
C LEU A 28 -21.75 -7.91 -12.50
N ARG A 29 -22.28 -6.67 -12.55
CA ARG A 29 -21.45 -5.46 -12.64
C ARG A 29 -20.46 -5.34 -11.48
N LEU A 30 -20.96 -5.41 -10.25
CA LEU A 30 -20.13 -5.26 -9.06
C LEU A 30 -19.06 -6.36 -8.99
N ARG A 31 -19.43 -7.61 -9.30
CA ARG A 31 -18.50 -8.73 -9.36
C ARG A 31 -17.40 -8.49 -10.40
N THR A 32 -17.74 -7.93 -11.56
CA THR A 32 -16.77 -7.56 -12.59
C THR A 32 -15.78 -6.53 -12.06
N SER A 33 -16.25 -5.45 -11.43
CA SER A 33 -15.37 -4.45 -10.80
C SER A 33 -14.47 -5.05 -9.72
N ILE A 34 -15.01 -5.90 -8.84
CA ILE A 34 -14.24 -6.58 -7.78
C ILE A 34 -13.13 -7.45 -8.37
N VAL A 35 -13.42 -8.23 -9.42
CA VAL A 35 -12.43 -9.09 -10.08
C VAL A 35 -11.34 -8.26 -10.76
N ALA A 36 -11.72 -7.19 -11.46
CA ALA A 36 -10.76 -6.28 -12.10
C ALA A 36 -9.81 -5.64 -11.08
N VAL A 37 -10.35 -5.06 -9.99
CA VAL A 37 -9.52 -4.50 -8.90
C VAL A 37 -8.63 -5.58 -8.30
N LYS A 38 -9.18 -6.77 -7.99
CA LYS A 38 -8.40 -7.87 -7.39
C LYS A 38 -7.21 -8.24 -8.26
N TRP A 39 -7.41 -8.46 -9.55
CA TRP A 39 -6.34 -8.84 -10.45
C TRP A 39 -5.28 -7.75 -10.53
N LEU A 40 -5.68 -6.49 -10.72
CA LEU A 40 -4.75 -5.37 -10.84
C LEU A 40 -3.94 -5.19 -9.55
N THR A 41 -4.57 -5.30 -8.39
CA THR A 41 -3.86 -5.23 -7.09
C THR A 41 -2.88 -6.35 -6.89
N PHE A 42 -3.25 -7.58 -7.29
CA PHE A 42 -2.39 -8.74 -7.15
C PHE A 42 -1.15 -8.65 -8.04
N GLN A 43 -1.28 -7.99 -9.19
CA GLN A 43 -0.17 -7.71 -10.11
C GLN A 43 0.53 -6.37 -9.84
N SER A 44 0.21 -5.67 -8.74
CA SER A 44 0.76 -4.35 -8.42
C SER A 44 0.60 -3.31 -9.55
N CYS A 45 -0.47 -3.42 -10.34
CA CYS A 45 -0.77 -2.51 -11.42
C CYS A 45 -1.58 -1.30 -10.91
N ALA A 46 -1.22 -0.11 -11.40
CA ALA A 46 -2.03 1.08 -11.16
C ALA A 46 -3.46 0.87 -11.68
N LEU A 47 -4.47 1.33 -10.95
CA LEU A 47 -5.87 1.19 -11.41
C LEU A 47 -6.22 2.23 -12.48
N ARG A 48 -5.70 3.45 -12.34
CA ARG A 48 -6.16 4.64 -13.06
C ARG A 48 -5.28 4.99 -14.24
N GLY A 49 -5.91 5.63 -15.23
CA GLY A 49 -5.23 6.25 -16.38
C GLY A 49 -5.05 7.75 -16.19
N ASN A 50 -4.16 8.34 -17.01
CA ASN A 50 -4.04 9.80 -17.09
C ASN A 50 -5.27 10.44 -17.75
N ASP A 51 -5.92 9.71 -18.66
CA ASP A 51 -7.12 10.12 -19.38
C ASP A 51 -8.11 8.95 -19.46
N GLU A 52 -9.22 9.04 -18.71
CA GLU A 52 -10.26 7.99 -18.61
C GLU A 52 -11.49 8.30 -19.50
N THR A 53 -11.39 9.34 -20.37
CA THR A 53 -12.43 9.72 -21.34
C THR A 53 -12.70 8.61 -22.37
N VAL A 54 -13.84 8.66 -23.05
CA VAL A 54 -14.25 7.59 -23.98
C VAL A 54 -13.39 7.62 -25.26
N GLU A 55 -12.87 8.79 -25.61
CA GLU A 55 -12.06 9.05 -26.78
C GLU A 55 -10.59 8.66 -26.58
N SER A 56 -10.17 8.40 -25.33
CA SER A 56 -8.82 7.99 -25.01
C SER A 56 -8.50 6.60 -25.56
N LYS A 57 -7.30 6.45 -26.13
CA LYS A 57 -6.77 5.15 -26.61
C LYS A 57 -6.46 4.17 -25.48
N ASN A 58 -6.29 4.67 -24.25
CA ASN A 58 -6.08 3.86 -23.06
C ASN A 58 -6.68 4.61 -21.87
N ARG A 59 -7.78 4.05 -21.36
CA ARG A 59 -8.62 4.66 -20.33
C ARG A 59 -8.17 4.32 -18.91
N GLY A 60 -6.97 3.76 -18.76
CA GLY A 60 -6.46 3.24 -17.49
C GLY A 60 -6.78 1.77 -17.28
N ASN A 61 -5.88 1.09 -16.57
CA ASN A 61 -5.89 -0.37 -16.49
C ASN A 61 -7.20 -0.96 -15.93
N PHE A 62 -7.89 -0.27 -15.02
CA PHE A 62 -9.17 -0.73 -14.51
C PHE A 62 -10.26 -0.77 -15.57
N LEU A 63 -10.41 0.31 -16.36
CA LEU A 63 -11.42 0.37 -17.41
C LEU A 63 -11.08 -0.59 -18.56
N GLU A 64 -9.80 -0.68 -18.94
CA GLU A 64 -9.33 -1.64 -19.94
C GLU A 64 -9.56 -3.08 -19.50
N MET A 65 -9.33 -3.40 -18.21
CA MET A 65 -9.63 -4.73 -17.67
C MET A 65 -11.12 -5.06 -17.70
N VAL A 66 -11.99 -4.08 -17.38
CA VAL A 66 -13.45 -4.28 -17.49
C VAL A 66 -13.88 -4.46 -18.95
N MET A 67 -13.27 -3.73 -19.90
CA MET A 67 -13.50 -3.92 -21.34
C MET A 67 -13.08 -5.30 -21.80
N LEU A 68 -11.91 -5.77 -21.37
CA LEU A 68 -11.42 -7.12 -21.66
C LEU A 68 -12.36 -8.19 -21.12
N LEU A 69 -12.84 -8.05 -19.87
CA LEU A 69 -13.81 -9.00 -19.29
C LEU A 69 -15.15 -9.02 -20.04
N ALA A 70 -15.57 -7.87 -20.58
CA ALA A 70 -16.76 -7.77 -21.42
C ALA A 70 -16.57 -8.42 -22.80
N GLU A 71 -15.38 -8.31 -23.40
CA GLU A 71 -15.07 -8.92 -24.70
C GLU A 71 -15.26 -10.44 -24.67
N PHE A 72 -14.86 -11.09 -23.57
CA PHE A 72 -14.98 -12.54 -23.42
C PHE A 72 -16.30 -13.02 -22.83
N ASN A 73 -17.18 -12.12 -22.39
CA ASN A 73 -18.44 -12.49 -21.75
C ASN A 73 -19.60 -11.54 -22.17
N PRO A 74 -20.50 -12.02 -23.06
CA PRO A 74 -21.65 -11.23 -23.52
C PRO A 74 -22.55 -10.72 -22.39
N ASP A 75 -22.76 -11.51 -21.33
CA ASP A 75 -23.59 -11.10 -20.19
C ASP A 75 -22.96 -9.92 -19.44
N ILE A 76 -21.63 -9.88 -19.35
CA ILE A 76 -20.89 -8.74 -18.78
C ILE A 76 -21.00 -7.54 -19.72
N ALA A 77 -20.78 -7.74 -21.02
CA ALA A 77 -20.87 -6.68 -22.03
C ALA A 77 -22.24 -5.96 -22.00
N GLU A 78 -23.33 -6.70 -21.80
CA GLU A 78 -24.68 -6.12 -21.70
C GLU A 78 -24.88 -5.20 -20.48
N VAL A 79 -24.06 -5.31 -19.43
CA VAL A 79 -24.36 -4.67 -18.14
C VAL A 79 -23.35 -3.64 -17.67
N VAL A 80 -22.12 -3.60 -18.21
CA VAL A 80 -21.03 -2.72 -17.75
C VAL A 80 -20.87 -1.46 -18.59
N LEU A 81 -20.05 -0.51 -18.09
CA LEU A 81 -19.63 0.71 -18.80
C LEU A 81 -20.82 1.54 -19.33
N GLY A 82 -20.91 1.73 -20.66
CA GLY A 82 -21.98 2.50 -21.31
C GLY A 82 -23.36 1.86 -21.18
N ASN A 83 -23.42 0.55 -20.94
CA ASN A 83 -24.66 -0.21 -20.85
C ASN A 83 -25.23 -0.28 -19.41
N ALA A 84 -24.49 0.24 -18.43
CA ALA A 84 -24.97 0.32 -17.06
C ALA A 84 -25.92 1.53 -16.86
N PRO A 85 -27.05 1.34 -16.15
CA PRO A 85 -28.02 2.42 -15.94
C PRO A 85 -27.49 3.45 -14.94
N TYR A 86 -27.55 4.73 -15.33
CA TYR A 86 -27.21 5.88 -14.49
C TYR A 86 -25.85 5.72 -13.78
N ASN A 87 -25.86 5.74 -12.44
CA ASN A 87 -24.68 5.68 -11.58
C ASN A 87 -24.27 4.24 -11.21
N SER A 88 -24.96 3.22 -11.75
CA SER A 88 -24.66 1.81 -11.45
C SER A 88 -23.46 1.29 -12.24
N LYS A 89 -22.52 2.15 -12.61
CA LYS A 89 -21.34 1.79 -13.41
C LYS A 89 -20.28 1.07 -12.56
N TYR A 90 -20.19 1.41 -11.28
CA TYR A 90 -19.15 0.89 -10.35
C TYR A 90 -17.72 1.10 -10.84
N THR A 91 -17.49 2.16 -11.62
CA THR A 91 -16.20 2.48 -12.22
C THR A 91 -15.51 3.68 -11.57
N SER A 92 -16.17 4.39 -10.65
CA SER A 92 -15.60 5.60 -10.07
C SER A 92 -14.38 5.30 -9.21
N PRO A 93 -13.44 6.25 -9.10
CA PRO A 93 -12.26 6.09 -8.23
C PRO A 93 -12.62 5.79 -6.77
N ASP A 94 -13.72 6.35 -6.27
CA ASP A 94 -14.16 6.14 -4.88
C ASP A 94 -14.63 4.70 -4.66
N ILE A 95 -15.35 4.10 -5.62
CA ILE A 95 -15.77 2.70 -5.55
C ILE A 95 -14.55 1.77 -5.64
N GLN A 96 -13.59 2.09 -6.51
CA GLN A 96 -12.33 1.34 -6.59
C GLN A 96 -11.59 1.36 -5.24
N LYS A 97 -11.50 2.54 -4.59
CA LYS A 97 -10.89 2.69 -3.26
C LYS A 97 -11.67 1.95 -2.17
N GLU A 98 -12.99 1.94 -2.23
CA GLU A 98 -13.83 1.19 -1.29
C GLU A 98 -13.56 -0.31 -1.39
N ILE A 99 -13.52 -0.85 -2.62
CA ILE A 99 -13.17 -2.27 -2.87
C ILE A 99 -11.77 -2.57 -2.34
N LEU A 100 -10.79 -1.69 -2.60
CA LEU A 100 -9.43 -1.82 -2.04
C LEU A 100 -9.41 -1.84 -0.52
N GLY A 101 -10.17 -0.95 0.12
CA GLY A 101 -10.29 -0.89 1.58
C GLY A 101 -10.87 -2.19 2.16
N ILE A 102 -11.87 -2.78 1.49
CA ILE A 102 -12.43 -4.08 1.87
C ILE A 102 -11.40 -5.20 1.73
N PHE A 103 -10.61 -5.22 0.65
CA PHE A 103 -9.53 -6.19 0.49
C PHE A 103 -8.47 -6.03 1.58
N ALA A 104 -8.01 -4.81 1.83
CA ALA A 104 -7.03 -4.53 2.88
C ALA A 104 -7.55 -4.98 4.26
N SER A 105 -8.81 -4.66 4.58
CA SER A 105 -9.45 -5.09 5.83
C SER A 105 -9.50 -6.62 5.96
N LYS A 106 -9.87 -7.33 4.88
CA LYS A 106 -9.87 -8.81 4.87
C LYS A 106 -8.48 -9.40 5.05
N VAL A 107 -7.46 -8.84 4.40
CA VAL A 107 -6.07 -9.29 4.55
C VAL A 107 -5.57 -9.05 5.97
N ARG A 108 -5.79 -7.85 6.54
CA ARG A 108 -5.40 -7.55 7.93
C ARG A 108 -6.12 -8.46 8.93
N LYS A 109 -7.42 -8.72 8.71
CA LYS A 109 -8.16 -9.68 9.53
C LYS A 109 -7.56 -11.08 9.44
N GLN A 110 -7.25 -11.55 8.24
CA GLN A 110 -6.60 -12.85 8.07
C GLN A 110 -5.24 -12.91 8.79
N ILE A 111 -4.41 -11.87 8.70
CA ILE A 111 -3.13 -11.80 9.43
C ILE A 111 -3.38 -11.83 10.95
N ARG A 112 -4.38 -11.10 11.45
CA ARG A 112 -4.76 -11.11 12.87
C ARG A 112 -5.19 -12.50 13.32
N ASP A 113 -6.00 -13.18 12.52
CA ASP A 113 -6.49 -14.53 12.78
C ASP A 113 -5.33 -15.56 12.72
N GLU A 114 -4.38 -15.40 11.79
CA GLU A 114 -3.15 -16.21 11.68
C GLU A 114 -2.26 -16.08 12.92
N ILE A 115 -2.11 -14.87 13.47
CA ILE A 115 -1.29 -14.64 14.67
C ILE A 115 -1.99 -15.14 15.94
N GLY A 116 -3.31 -14.93 16.06
CA GLY A 116 -4.05 -15.28 17.27
C GLY A 116 -3.44 -14.64 18.53
N ASP A 117 -3.38 -15.37 19.64
CA ASP A 117 -2.74 -14.89 20.87
C ASP A 117 -1.26 -15.32 20.99
N SER A 118 -0.68 -15.74 19.86
CA SER A 118 0.72 -16.13 19.78
C SER A 118 1.63 -14.93 20.02
N LYS A 119 2.87 -15.23 20.43
CA LYS A 119 3.90 -14.20 20.58
C LYS A 119 4.38 -13.75 19.21
N PHE A 120 4.61 -12.45 19.06
CA PHE A 120 5.05 -11.85 17.81
C PHE A 120 6.15 -10.82 18.02
N ALA A 121 6.85 -10.52 16.95
CA ALA A 121 7.76 -9.39 16.83
C ALA A 121 7.21 -8.41 15.80
N ILE A 122 7.59 -7.14 15.94
CA ILE A 122 7.29 -6.08 14.98
C ILE A 122 8.58 -5.68 14.28
N LEU A 123 8.51 -5.47 12.97
CA LEU A 123 9.53 -4.80 12.19
C LEU A 123 8.91 -3.48 11.71
N VAL A 124 9.58 -2.38 11.99
CA VAL A 124 9.09 -1.05 11.67
C VAL A 124 10.17 -0.28 10.93
N ASP A 125 9.77 0.33 9.82
CA ASP A 125 10.64 1.17 9.01
C ASP A 125 9.96 2.51 8.70
N GLU A 126 10.76 3.57 8.71
CA GLU A 126 10.31 4.92 8.37
C GLU A 126 10.59 5.20 6.90
N THR A 127 9.63 5.82 6.23
CA THR A 127 9.78 6.24 4.83
C THR A 127 9.04 7.55 4.58
N CYS A 128 9.24 8.17 3.43
CA CYS A 128 8.49 9.35 3.03
C CYS A 128 7.90 9.19 1.64
N ASP A 129 6.69 9.71 1.45
CA ASP A 129 6.01 9.68 0.16
C ASP A 129 6.61 10.70 -0.82
N VAL A 130 6.09 10.71 -2.06
CA VAL A 130 6.51 11.66 -3.10
C VAL A 130 6.25 13.13 -2.76
N ALA A 131 5.36 13.39 -1.80
CA ALA A 131 5.07 14.72 -1.26
C ALA A 131 5.88 15.03 0.01
N LYS A 132 6.86 14.18 0.35
CA LYS A 132 7.71 14.27 1.56
C LYS A 132 6.94 14.19 2.86
N ARG A 133 5.83 13.46 2.88
CA ARG A 133 5.08 13.15 4.10
C ARG A 133 5.64 11.88 4.70
N GLU A 134 5.91 11.92 6.00
CA GLU A 134 6.46 10.79 6.74
C GLU A 134 5.43 9.66 6.85
N GLN A 135 5.91 8.43 6.74
CA GLN A 135 5.14 7.20 6.81
C GLN A 135 5.90 6.14 7.60
N MET A 136 5.14 5.22 8.18
CA MET A 136 5.66 4.11 8.96
C MET A 136 5.11 2.80 8.41
N ALA A 137 5.99 1.92 7.94
CA ALA A 137 5.65 0.58 7.51
C ALA A 137 5.70 -0.38 8.70
N ILE A 138 4.68 -1.23 8.84
CA ILE A 138 4.56 -2.20 9.92
C ILE A 138 4.51 -3.61 9.33
N VAL A 139 5.41 -4.47 9.79
CA VAL A 139 5.46 -5.90 9.45
C VAL A 139 5.43 -6.70 10.75
N PHE A 140 4.56 -7.71 10.82
CA PHE A 140 4.58 -8.69 11.90
C PHE A 140 5.46 -9.88 11.53
N ARG A 141 6.24 -10.34 12.50
CA ARG A 141 7.02 -11.57 12.41
C ARG A 141 6.63 -12.51 13.53
N PHE A 142 6.17 -13.70 13.19
CA PHE A 142 5.63 -14.67 14.15
C PHE A 142 5.87 -16.10 13.66
N VAL A 143 5.59 -17.07 14.52
CA VAL A 143 5.64 -18.49 14.17
C VAL A 143 4.21 -18.97 14.02
N ASP A 144 3.88 -19.56 12.88
CA ASP A 144 2.53 -20.09 12.62
C ASP A 144 2.28 -21.43 13.32
N SER A 145 1.08 -21.98 13.12
CA SER A 145 0.67 -23.27 13.71
C SER A 145 1.55 -24.46 13.30
N ASP A 146 2.23 -24.37 12.16
CA ASP A 146 3.12 -25.42 11.65
C ASP A 146 4.56 -25.25 12.16
N GLY A 147 4.80 -24.26 13.02
CA GLY A 147 6.14 -23.95 13.53
C GLY A 147 7.00 -23.18 12.52
N ILE A 148 6.41 -22.65 11.45
CA ILE A 148 7.14 -21.95 10.39
C ILE A 148 7.15 -20.45 10.71
N LEU A 149 8.32 -19.84 10.54
CA LEU A 149 8.46 -18.40 10.69
C LEU A 149 7.78 -17.68 9.52
N GLN A 150 6.83 -16.80 9.83
CA GLN A 150 6.12 -15.97 8.88
C GLN A 150 6.46 -14.49 9.09
N GLU A 151 6.49 -13.75 7.98
CA GLU A 151 6.55 -12.29 7.96
C GLU A 151 5.38 -11.76 7.13
N ARG A 152 4.58 -10.86 7.71
CA ARG A 152 3.36 -10.32 7.10
C ARG A 152 3.39 -8.80 7.15
N PHE A 153 3.45 -8.15 6.00
CA PHE A 153 3.19 -6.72 5.89
C PHE A 153 1.75 -6.44 6.34
N PHE A 154 1.60 -5.50 7.26
CA PHE A 154 0.32 -5.23 7.91
C PHE A 154 -0.26 -3.88 7.51
N ASP A 155 0.56 -2.83 7.60
CA ASP A 155 0.10 -1.48 7.26
C ASP A 155 1.23 -0.52 6.87
N LEU A 156 0.84 0.56 6.18
CA LEU A 156 1.66 1.72 5.88
C LEU A 156 0.89 2.96 6.31
N ILE A 157 1.35 3.59 7.38
CA ILE A 157 0.58 4.61 8.09
C ILE A 157 1.26 5.95 7.91
N HIS A 158 0.47 6.98 7.65
CA HIS A 158 1.00 8.35 7.61
C HIS A 158 1.18 8.85 9.04
N VAL A 159 2.38 9.32 9.34
CA VAL A 159 2.69 9.89 10.65
C VAL A 159 2.99 11.38 10.50
N THR A 160 2.62 12.17 11.50
CA THR A 160 2.85 13.62 11.43
C THR A 160 4.33 13.99 11.51
N ASN A 161 5.13 13.13 12.16
CA ASN A 161 6.57 13.27 12.32
C ASN A 161 7.18 11.93 12.75
N THR A 162 8.50 11.82 12.69
CA THR A 162 9.25 10.59 13.04
C THR A 162 9.76 10.55 14.48
N LYS A 163 9.20 11.35 15.40
CA LYS A 163 9.60 11.27 16.82
C LYS A 163 9.13 9.94 17.40
N ALA A 164 9.97 9.34 18.23
CA ALA A 164 9.71 8.06 18.89
C ALA A 164 8.35 7.98 19.61
N THR A 165 7.89 9.08 20.22
CA THR A 165 6.61 9.14 20.92
C THR A 165 5.44 9.03 19.95
N THR A 166 5.47 9.79 18.86
CA THR A 166 4.43 9.73 17.82
C THR A 166 4.39 8.34 17.17
N LEU A 167 5.55 7.77 16.85
CA LEU A 167 5.62 6.41 16.28
C LEU A 167 5.06 5.36 17.24
N LYS A 168 5.34 5.49 18.55
CA LYS A 168 4.79 4.60 19.56
C LYS A 168 3.28 4.71 19.69
N GLU A 169 2.75 5.94 19.76
CA GLU A 169 1.31 6.19 19.86
C GLU A 169 0.57 5.55 18.69
N GLU A 170 1.00 5.85 17.46
CA GLU A 170 0.41 5.29 16.23
C GLU A 170 0.50 3.76 16.20
N LEU A 171 1.64 3.18 16.61
CA LEU A 171 1.80 1.73 16.66
C LEU A 171 0.89 1.09 17.72
N CYS A 172 0.75 1.70 18.90
CA CYS A 172 -0.17 1.23 19.94
C CYS A 172 -1.63 1.32 19.49
N ASP A 173 -2.00 2.36 18.74
CA ASP A 173 -3.34 2.51 18.16
C ASP A 173 -3.63 1.42 17.13
N VAL A 174 -2.65 1.05 16.30
CA VAL A 174 -2.76 -0.05 15.33
C VAL A 174 -2.94 -1.38 16.03
N LEU A 175 -2.11 -1.66 17.05
CA LEU A 175 -2.20 -2.88 17.83
C LEU A 175 -3.57 -2.99 18.51
N SER A 176 -4.01 -1.92 19.16
CA SER A 176 -5.28 -1.88 19.90
C SER A 176 -6.49 -2.01 18.97
N SER A 177 -6.51 -1.26 17.86
CA SER A 177 -7.61 -1.28 16.89
C SER A 177 -7.81 -2.64 16.21
N HIS A 178 -6.75 -3.44 16.11
CA HIS A 178 -6.80 -4.80 15.58
C HIS A 178 -6.74 -5.87 16.68
N SER A 179 -6.93 -5.49 17.95
CA SER A 179 -6.99 -6.41 19.09
C SER A 179 -5.75 -7.27 19.28
N PHE A 180 -4.56 -6.73 18.99
CA PHE A 180 -3.29 -7.32 19.39
C PHE A 180 -2.95 -6.90 20.82
N ASP A 181 -2.70 -7.88 21.69
CA ASP A 181 -2.18 -7.59 23.02
C ASP A 181 -0.69 -7.25 22.95
N ILE A 182 -0.34 -6.05 23.37
CA ILE A 182 1.04 -5.57 23.44
C ILE A 182 1.91 -6.47 24.34
N GLN A 183 1.33 -7.14 25.35
CA GLN A 183 2.05 -8.07 26.23
C GLN A 183 2.55 -9.34 25.50
N ASN A 184 2.02 -9.61 24.31
CA ASN A 184 2.49 -10.68 23.43
C ASN A 184 3.70 -10.28 22.57
N LEU A 185 4.10 -9.00 22.60
CA LEU A 185 5.28 -8.53 21.90
C LEU A 185 6.57 -9.12 22.51
N ARG A 186 7.42 -9.70 21.66
CA ARG A 186 8.69 -10.34 22.04
C ARG A 186 9.90 -9.86 21.23
N GLY A 187 9.69 -9.11 20.16
CA GLY A 187 10.80 -8.58 19.36
C GLY A 187 10.48 -7.25 18.69
N GLN A 188 11.51 -6.43 18.54
CA GLN A 188 11.43 -5.10 17.95
C GLN A 188 12.55 -4.93 16.93
N GLY A 189 12.22 -4.90 15.63
CA GLY A 189 13.18 -4.74 14.55
C GLY A 189 13.12 -3.35 13.95
N TYR A 190 14.09 -2.49 14.29
CA TYR A 190 14.16 -1.11 13.76
C TYR A 190 15.54 -0.80 13.18
N ASP A 191 15.61 0.32 12.46
CA ASP A 191 16.87 0.89 11.98
C ASP A 191 17.68 1.53 13.13
N LYS A 192 18.75 2.26 12.76
CA LYS A 192 19.68 2.90 13.69
C LYS A 192 19.36 4.38 13.95
N ALA A 193 18.26 4.91 13.41
CA ALA A 193 17.87 6.28 13.64
C ALA A 193 17.75 6.55 15.15
N SER A 194 18.11 7.75 15.59
CA SER A 194 18.07 8.10 17.02
C SER A 194 16.67 7.95 17.62
N ASN A 195 15.64 8.23 16.82
CA ASN A 195 14.24 8.08 17.21
C ASN A 195 13.82 6.62 17.34
N MET A 196 14.49 5.69 16.65
CA MET A 196 14.20 4.26 16.74
C MET A 196 15.05 3.57 17.82
N ARG A 197 16.37 3.74 17.76
CA ARG A 197 17.36 3.06 18.61
C ARG A 197 17.69 3.81 19.92
N GLY A 198 17.32 5.08 20.08
CA GLY A 198 17.71 5.85 21.27
C GLY A 198 17.48 5.11 22.60
N GLU A 199 18.50 5.04 23.46
CA GLU A 199 18.47 4.24 24.70
C GLU A 199 17.53 4.80 25.77
N LEU A 200 17.26 6.12 25.73
CA LEU A 200 16.40 6.80 26.70
C LEU A 200 15.01 7.13 26.13
N ASN A 201 15.00 7.66 24.91
CA ASN A 201 13.83 8.24 24.24
C ASN A 201 13.59 7.66 22.84
N GLY A 202 14.30 6.61 22.44
CA GLY A 202 14.01 5.91 21.19
C GLY A 202 12.84 4.96 21.33
N LEU A 203 12.23 4.61 20.21
CA LEU A 203 11.08 3.72 20.13
C LEU A 203 11.34 2.41 20.90
N GLN A 204 12.53 1.82 20.74
CA GLN A 204 12.90 0.59 21.45
C GLN A 204 12.83 0.74 22.98
N ALA A 205 13.31 1.87 23.51
CA ALA A 205 13.36 2.12 24.95
C ALA A 205 11.97 2.39 25.50
N LEU A 206 11.12 3.05 24.72
CA LEU A 206 9.73 3.31 25.10
C LEU A 206 8.90 2.04 25.16
N PHE A 207 9.10 1.08 24.25
CA PHE A 207 8.44 -0.23 24.32
C PHE A 207 9.05 -1.13 25.39
N LEU A 208 10.37 -1.12 25.59
CA LEU A 208 11.00 -1.92 26.66
C LEU A 208 10.50 -1.55 28.07
N LYS A 209 10.11 -0.29 28.29
CA LYS A 209 9.50 0.17 29.55
C LYS A 209 8.16 -0.52 29.85
N GLU A 210 7.36 -0.83 28.82
CA GLU A 210 6.04 -1.45 28.95
C GLU A 210 6.06 -2.96 28.71
N CYS A 211 6.98 -3.43 27.87
CA CYS A 211 7.16 -4.81 27.46
C CYS A 211 8.64 -5.19 27.62
N PRO A 212 9.08 -5.57 28.85
CA PRO A 212 10.48 -5.88 29.13
C PRO A 212 11.06 -7.03 28.30
N TYR A 213 10.19 -7.90 27.77
CA TYR A 213 10.56 -9.06 26.94
C TYR A 213 10.64 -8.76 25.44
N ALA A 214 10.36 -7.53 25.01
CA ALA A 214 10.37 -7.13 23.61
C ALA A 214 11.81 -6.80 23.16
N TYR A 215 12.59 -7.82 22.79
CA TYR A 215 14.02 -7.65 22.49
C TYR A 215 14.25 -6.83 21.21
N TYR A 216 15.11 -5.81 21.29
CA TYR A 216 15.49 -5.01 20.14
C TYR A 216 16.55 -5.69 19.27
N VAL A 217 16.26 -5.79 17.98
CA VAL A 217 17.19 -6.25 16.94
C VAL A 217 17.41 -5.13 15.95
N HIS A 218 18.67 -4.74 15.78
CA HIS A 218 19.03 -3.74 14.77
C HIS A 218 19.01 -4.33 13.35
N CYS A 219 18.41 -3.61 12.41
CA CYS A 219 18.29 -4.01 11.01
C CYS A 219 19.65 -4.40 10.38
N TYR A 220 19.79 -5.66 9.98
CA TYR A 220 21.01 -6.19 9.37
C TYR A 220 21.33 -5.56 8.01
N ALA A 221 20.32 -5.27 7.19
CA ALA A 221 20.52 -4.61 5.90
C ALA A 221 21.17 -3.24 6.10
N HIS A 222 20.68 -2.47 7.09
CA HIS A 222 21.27 -1.18 7.44
C HIS A 222 22.69 -1.34 8.01
N ARG A 223 22.98 -2.38 8.81
CA ARG A 223 24.36 -2.68 9.26
C ARG A 223 25.30 -2.91 8.09
N LEU A 224 24.88 -3.77 7.16
CA LEU A 224 25.69 -4.13 6.00
C LEU A 224 25.96 -2.91 5.13
N GLN A 225 24.92 -2.12 4.86
CA GLN A 225 25.04 -0.88 4.09
C GLN A 225 26.03 0.09 4.74
N LEU A 226 25.94 0.31 6.05
CA LEU A 226 26.87 1.18 6.76
C LEU A 226 28.31 0.65 6.72
N ALA A 227 28.51 -0.66 6.85
CA ALA A 227 29.83 -1.28 6.77
C ALA A 227 30.43 -1.14 5.36
N LEU A 228 29.63 -1.37 4.32
CA LEU A 228 30.04 -1.21 2.91
C LEU A 228 30.39 0.25 2.61
N VAL A 229 29.58 1.20 3.05
CA VAL A 229 29.85 2.63 2.87
C VAL A 229 31.12 3.05 3.60
N ALA A 230 31.35 2.55 4.82
CA ALA A 230 32.58 2.84 5.56
C ALA A 230 33.82 2.30 4.81
N ALA A 231 33.79 1.02 4.42
CA ALA A 231 34.89 0.39 3.68
C ALA A 231 35.14 1.07 2.32
N ALA A 232 34.08 1.49 1.62
CA ALA A 232 34.20 2.21 0.35
C ALA A 232 34.84 3.60 0.54
N LYS A 233 34.56 4.28 1.65
CA LYS A 233 35.13 5.61 1.95
C LYS A 233 36.65 5.55 2.19
N ASP A 234 37.14 4.43 2.70
CA ASP A 234 38.58 4.21 2.91
C ASP A 234 39.34 4.00 1.60
N VAL A 235 38.65 3.69 0.49
CA VAL A 235 39.25 3.58 -0.84
C VAL A 235 39.20 4.93 -1.55
N VAL A 236 40.33 5.64 -1.60
CA VAL A 236 40.45 7.00 -2.16
C VAL A 236 39.83 7.12 -3.57
N LEU A 237 40.09 6.17 -4.47
CA LEU A 237 39.56 6.20 -5.84
C LEU A 237 38.03 6.14 -5.87
N VAL A 238 37.42 5.31 -5.01
CA VAL A 238 35.97 5.15 -4.91
C VAL A 238 35.36 6.43 -4.33
N THR A 239 35.96 6.98 -3.28
CA THR A 239 35.53 8.26 -2.69
C THR A 239 35.57 9.39 -3.72
N GLN A 240 36.66 9.53 -4.48
CA GLN A 240 36.79 10.55 -5.52
C GLN A 240 35.75 10.37 -6.63
N PHE A 241 35.47 9.13 -7.04
CA PHE A 241 34.43 8.83 -8.02
C PHE A 241 33.06 9.31 -7.53
N PHE A 242 32.65 8.92 -6.31
CA PHE A 242 31.35 9.32 -5.76
C PHE A 242 31.25 10.81 -5.46
N GLN A 243 32.34 11.48 -5.08
CA GLN A 243 32.38 12.94 -4.93
C GLN A 243 32.09 13.65 -6.25
N LYS A 244 32.74 13.23 -7.35
CA LYS A 244 32.49 13.79 -8.69
C LYS A 244 31.06 13.52 -9.14
N LEU A 245 30.56 12.30 -8.91
CA LEU A 245 29.19 11.93 -9.24
C LEU A 245 28.17 12.79 -8.47
N ASN A 246 28.34 12.95 -7.16
CA ASN A 246 27.50 13.82 -6.34
C ASN A 246 27.54 15.28 -6.81
N PHE A 247 28.72 15.79 -7.20
CA PHE A 247 28.85 17.14 -7.75
C PHE A 247 28.03 17.31 -9.03
N ILE A 248 28.09 16.34 -9.95
CA ILE A 248 27.32 16.37 -11.19
C ILE A 248 25.82 16.35 -10.87
N VAL A 249 25.38 15.42 -10.02
CA VAL A 249 23.97 15.28 -9.62
C VAL A 249 23.45 16.57 -8.99
N ASN A 250 24.14 17.12 -8.00
CA ASN A 250 23.75 18.35 -7.33
C ASN A 250 23.73 19.56 -8.29
N THR A 251 24.66 19.59 -9.25
CA THR A 251 24.68 20.65 -10.27
C THR A 251 23.46 20.56 -11.17
N VAL A 252 23.04 19.37 -11.59
CA VAL A 252 21.82 19.18 -12.38
C VAL A 252 20.58 19.51 -11.55
N ASP A 253 20.49 18.98 -10.33
CA ASP A 253 19.29 19.08 -9.48
C ASP A 253 19.04 20.50 -8.96
N SER A 254 20.09 21.28 -8.73
CA SER A 254 19.99 22.69 -8.33
C SER A 254 19.35 23.61 -9.39
N SER A 255 19.04 23.11 -10.60
CA SER A 255 18.33 23.89 -11.62
C SER A 255 17.23 23.10 -12.30
N ALA A 256 15.98 23.54 -12.10
CA ALA A 256 14.83 23.03 -12.81
C ALA A 256 15.00 23.08 -14.35
N LYS A 257 15.76 24.05 -14.89
CA LYS A 257 16.08 24.13 -16.33
C LYS A 257 16.99 22.98 -16.76
N ARG A 258 18.07 22.72 -16.01
CA ARG A 258 19.01 21.61 -16.31
C ARG A 258 18.36 20.25 -16.13
N MET A 259 17.54 20.09 -15.10
CA MET A 259 16.75 18.89 -14.89
C MET A 259 15.78 18.65 -16.06
N ASN A 260 15.04 19.69 -16.48
CA ASN A 260 14.09 19.57 -17.60
C ASN A 260 14.79 19.32 -18.95
N SER A 261 16.00 19.86 -19.18
CA SER A 261 16.76 19.54 -20.39
C SER A 261 17.31 18.11 -20.41
N MET A 262 17.54 17.51 -19.24
CA MET A 262 18.13 16.17 -19.09
C MET A 262 17.07 15.05 -19.09
N LYS A 263 15.84 15.34 -18.61
CA LYS A 263 14.72 14.40 -18.55
C LYS A 263 14.45 13.61 -19.84
N PRO A 264 14.41 14.21 -21.05
CA PRO A 264 14.11 13.46 -22.28
C PRO A 264 15.17 12.40 -22.59
N SER A 265 16.45 12.74 -22.42
CA SER A 265 17.58 11.82 -22.63
C SER A 265 17.57 10.69 -21.60
N TRP A 266 17.23 11.00 -20.35
CA TRP A 266 17.09 10.01 -19.27
C TRP A 266 15.97 9.01 -19.55
N LEU A 267 14.78 9.49 -19.94
CA LEU A 267 13.65 8.63 -20.29
C LEU A 267 13.98 7.69 -21.46
N LYS A 268 14.67 8.21 -22.48
CA LYS A 268 15.13 7.42 -23.63
C LYS A 268 16.14 6.34 -23.23
N TRP A 269 17.09 6.68 -22.35
CA TRP A 269 18.06 5.71 -21.83
C TRP A 269 17.39 4.64 -20.98
N HIS A 270 16.46 5.03 -20.08
CA HIS A 270 15.75 4.11 -19.21
C HIS A 270 14.85 3.15 -19.99
N ALA A 271 14.13 3.64 -20.99
CA ALA A 271 13.35 2.81 -21.90
C ALA A 271 14.22 1.79 -22.65
N ASN A 272 15.37 2.22 -23.17
CA ASN A 272 16.33 1.31 -23.83
C ASN A 272 16.95 0.30 -22.86
N TRP A 273 17.25 0.72 -21.62
CA TRP A 273 17.80 -0.18 -20.60
C TRP A 273 16.81 -1.28 -20.21
N LEU A 274 15.52 -0.93 -20.05
CA LEU A 274 14.44 -1.90 -19.81
C LEU A 274 14.27 -2.85 -21.00
N LEU A 275 14.34 -2.35 -22.24
CA LEU A 275 14.25 -3.18 -23.46
C LEU A 275 15.41 -4.18 -23.61
N ILE A 276 16.59 -3.85 -23.08
CA ILE A 276 17.79 -4.70 -23.16
C ILE A 276 17.84 -5.73 -22.03
N ASN A 277 17.39 -5.38 -20.83
CA ASN A 277 17.60 -6.20 -19.62
C ASN A 277 16.35 -6.95 -19.12
N LEU A 278 15.18 -6.79 -19.76
CA LEU A 278 13.96 -7.56 -19.48
C LEU A 278 13.63 -8.58 -20.59
N LYS A 279 14.65 -9.07 -21.30
CA LYS A 279 14.53 -10.26 -22.16
C LYS A 279 15.27 -11.44 -21.55
#